data_AF-A0AAD5U0B8-F1
#
_entry.id   AF-A0AAD5U0B8-F1
#
_cell.length_a   1.000
_cell.length_b   1.000
_cell.length_c   1.000
_cell.angle_alpha   90.00
_cell.angle_beta   90.00
_cell.angle_gamma   90.00
#
_symmetry.space_group_name_H-M   'P 1'
#
loop_
_entity.id
_entity.type
_entity.pdbx_description
1 polymer ?
#
loop_
_entity_poly.entity_id
_entity_poly.type
_entity_poly.pdbx_seq_one_letter_code
_entity_poly.pdbx_strand_id
1 'polypeptide(L)'
;MTNLNVELIESNMSFSVSKNFGEFEWAGTNLRTVFSQTSNLFNLKFFMMLKDIMKFHSQAIEVSNYNDKLKFENNGNDSDERFVKMSVKEFLHANNYSEAFYEDYLLPMTASIWSTPAGALKDFPLLTLVKFMRNHQLLQIGNRPKWKTVNNGSQSYIDAILKTIRNVKINLSTSVYSIKRRKVIGEPVVLLKTKKEVLEFDHVIFAVHTDQALKILKEENDCSELEFEILNSIQYIKNKCTLHRDPRLMPKRKNCWASWNYLTERVSSGKKSDTSLCLTYWMNKLQKFIDKETYGDVFVTLNPLTQPKSELILGEWEYSHPLYNEKTVEAQEKLNSIQNNNFASFTGAWTNYGFHEDGLTSGLLAAVSLGAECPFEIALNGGYPTNRKVYPVPDWSRISFDTKIKEQGNAVSSFRINIHFNFKSYHGSTKNIQNREFHLQKSIVELEKPKAHLISMKKSRKPLQRDK
;
A
#
# COMPACT_ATOMS: atom_id res chain seq x y z
N MET A 1 3.01 -5.55 14.06
CA MET A 1 2.18 -6.72 14.42
C MET A 1 2.51 -7.26 15.80
N THR A 2 3.76 -7.63 16.10
CA THR A 2 4.18 -8.10 17.44
C THR A 2 3.79 -7.13 18.56
N ASN A 3 4.06 -5.83 18.41
CA ASN A 3 3.68 -4.80 19.38
C ASN A 3 2.17 -4.66 19.62
N LEU A 4 1.34 -5.11 18.66
CA LEU A 4 -0.12 -5.08 18.75
C LEU A 4 -0.70 -6.44 19.17
N ASN A 5 0.15 -7.45 19.40
CA ASN A 5 -0.24 -8.83 19.63
C ASN A 5 -1.21 -9.38 18.55
N VAL A 6 -0.93 -9.05 17.28
CA VAL A 6 -1.72 -9.51 16.13
C VAL A 6 -0.99 -10.66 15.46
N GLU A 7 -1.67 -11.80 15.35
CA GLU A 7 -1.12 -13.02 14.78
C GLU A 7 -0.92 -12.93 13.25
N LEU A 8 0.23 -13.42 12.79
CA LEU A 8 0.55 -13.60 11.38
C LEU A 8 0.63 -15.09 11.05
N ILE A 9 0.02 -15.49 9.94
CA ILE A 9 0.06 -16.86 9.43
C ILE A 9 0.72 -16.91 8.05
N GLU A 10 1.25 -18.08 7.69
CA GLU A 10 1.88 -18.31 6.39
C GLU A 10 0.86 -18.18 5.23
N SER A 11 1.27 -17.48 4.18
CA SER A 11 0.50 -17.19 2.98
C SER A 11 1.20 -17.73 1.73
N ASN A 12 0.43 -18.09 0.70
CA ASN A 12 0.95 -18.52 -0.58
C ASN A 12 0.81 -17.39 -1.61
N MET A 13 1.91 -17.04 -2.27
CA MET A 13 1.96 -16.01 -3.34
C MET A 13 2.33 -16.63 -4.69
N SER A 14 1.80 -17.83 -4.99
CA SER A 14 1.98 -18.43 -6.32
C SER A 14 1.32 -17.56 -7.38
N PHE A 15 1.93 -17.54 -8.57
CA PHE A 15 1.49 -16.76 -9.72
C PHE A 15 1.30 -17.64 -10.95
N SER A 16 0.28 -17.34 -11.75
CA SER A 16 0.01 -17.98 -13.04
C SER A 16 -0.46 -16.97 -14.08
N VAL A 17 -0.25 -17.35 -15.33
CA VAL A 17 -0.74 -16.65 -16.52
C VAL A 17 -1.63 -17.59 -17.30
N SER A 18 -2.81 -17.10 -17.70
CA SER A 18 -3.73 -17.79 -18.60
C SER A 18 -4.23 -16.85 -19.69
N LYS A 19 -3.69 -17.00 -20.89
CA LYS A 19 -4.03 -16.15 -22.04
C LYS A 19 -5.12 -16.78 -22.88
N ASN A 20 -5.98 -15.90 -23.38
CA ASN A 20 -7.01 -16.19 -24.38
C ASN A 20 -7.86 -17.41 -24.02
N PHE A 21 -8.45 -17.40 -22.81
CA PHE A 21 -9.28 -18.51 -22.32
C PHE A 21 -8.55 -19.88 -22.30
N GLY A 22 -7.25 -19.88 -22.02
CA GLY A 22 -6.43 -21.07 -21.79
C GLY A 22 -5.69 -21.61 -23.00
N GLU A 23 -5.60 -20.85 -24.10
CA GLU A 23 -4.74 -21.16 -25.26
C GLU A 23 -3.27 -21.30 -24.84
N PHE A 24 -2.83 -20.43 -23.92
CA PHE A 24 -1.51 -20.47 -23.32
C PHE A 24 -1.62 -20.31 -21.80
N GLU A 25 -1.07 -21.26 -21.05
CA GLU A 25 -1.04 -21.22 -19.60
C GLU A 25 0.31 -21.69 -19.04
N TRP A 26 0.77 -21.03 -17.98
CA TRP A 26 1.90 -21.50 -17.18
C TRP A 26 1.82 -20.93 -15.76
N ALA A 27 2.47 -21.60 -14.80
CA ALA A 27 2.55 -21.13 -13.42
C ALA A 27 3.95 -21.35 -12.82
N GLY A 28 4.45 -20.33 -12.11
CA GLY A 28 5.85 -20.26 -11.65
C GLY A 28 6.15 -20.91 -10.30
N THR A 29 5.33 -21.87 -9.84
CA THR A 29 5.48 -22.49 -8.51
C THR A 29 6.57 -23.56 -8.47
N ASN A 30 6.62 -24.43 -9.47
CA ASN A 30 7.62 -25.48 -9.64
C ASN A 30 7.66 -25.94 -11.11
N LEU A 31 8.60 -26.82 -11.48
CA LEU A 31 8.74 -27.31 -12.86
C LEU A 31 7.46 -27.96 -13.40
N ARG A 32 6.72 -28.70 -12.56
CA ARG A 32 5.45 -29.33 -12.95
C ARG A 32 4.37 -28.29 -13.28
N THR A 33 4.34 -27.16 -12.59
CA THR A 33 3.39 -26.07 -12.87
C THR A 33 3.84 -25.15 -14.00
N VAL A 34 5.16 -25.05 -14.25
CA VAL A 34 5.71 -24.32 -15.41
C VAL A 34 5.24 -25.00 -16.70
N PHE A 35 5.27 -26.33 -16.73
CA PHE A 35 4.72 -27.14 -17.83
C PHE A 35 3.30 -27.65 -17.54
N SER A 36 2.46 -26.83 -16.88
CA SER A 36 1.06 -27.15 -16.62
C SER A 36 0.29 -27.44 -17.92
N GLN A 37 0.68 -26.77 -19.00
CA GLN A 37 0.32 -27.07 -20.38
C GLN A 37 1.46 -27.86 -21.06
N THR A 38 1.24 -29.15 -21.30
CA THR A 38 2.26 -30.08 -21.84
C THR A 38 2.79 -29.68 -23.22
N SER A 39 1.97 -29.02 -24.06
CA SER A 39 2.42 -28.52 -25.37
C SER A 39 3.56 -27.50 -25.25
N ASN A 40 3.74 -26.85 -24.10
CA ASN A 40 4.85 -25.92 -23.87
C ASN A 40 6.22 -26.62 -23.84
N LEU A 41 6.27 -27.95 -23.68
CA LEU A 41 7.51 -28.74 -23.81
C LEU A 41 8.12 -28.69 -25.21
N PHE A 42 7.32 -28.33 -26.22
CA PHE A 42 7.76 -28.24 -27.62
C PHE A 42 7.66 -26.81 -28.17
N ASN A 43 7.38 -25.82 -27.31
CA ASN A 43 7.18 -24.44 -27.71
C ASN A 43 8.48 -23.64 -27.57
N LEU A 44 9.17 -23.40 -28.69
CA LEU A 44 10.44 -22.64 -28.69
C LEU A 44 10.30 -21.24 -28.07
N LYS A 45 9.18 -20.53 -28.32
CA LYS A 45 8.93 -19.21 -27.74
C LYS A 45 8.86 -19.27 -26.21
N PHE A 46 8.30 -20.35 -25.66
CA PHE A 46 8.23 -20.56 -24.22
C PHE A 46 9.61 -20.77 -23.59
N PHE A 47 10.50 -21.54 -24.23
CA PHE A 47 11.87 -21.67 -23.75
C PHE A 47 12.67 -20.37 -23.86
N MET A 48 12.46 -19.59 -24.93
CA MET A 48 13.04 -18.25 -25.04
C MET A 48 12.58 -17.34 -23.91
N MET A 49 11.28 -17.34 -23.59
CA MET A 49 10.73 -16.63 -22.43
C MET A 49 11.43 -17.06 -21.13
N LEU A 50 11.56 -18.36 -20.86
CA LEU A 50 12.23 -18.86 -19.65
C LEU A 50 13.71 -18.45 -19.57
N LYS A 51 14.44 -18.52 -20.68
CA LYS A 51 15.83 -18.06 -20.77
C LYS A 51 15.93 -16.57 -20.47
N ASP A 52 15.03 -15.78 -21.06
CA ASP A 52 14.99 -14.33 -20.87
C ASP A 52 14.60 -13.93 -19.44
N ILE A 53 13.75 -14.70 -18.75
CA ILE A 53 13.48 -14.49 -17.32
C ILE A 53 14.78 -14.56 -16.51
N MET A 54 15.57 -15.61 -16.73
CA MET A 54 16.84 -15.81 -16.02
C MET A 54 17.84 -14.69 -16.33
N LYS A 55 17.92 -14.30 -17.61
CA LYS A 55 18.75 -13.18 -18.07
C LYS A 55 18.33 -11.86 -17.42
N PHE A 56 17.04 -11.57 -17.39
CA PHE A 56 16.49 -10.36 -16.78
C PHE A 56 16.75 -10.29 -15.29
N HIS A 57 16.56 -11.40 -14.57
CA HIS A 57 16.86 -11.47 -13.14
C HIS A 57 18.31 -11.09 -12.84
N SER A 58 19.27 -11.61 -13.60
CA SER A 58 20.69 -11.25 -13.45
C SER A 58 20.95 -9.78 -13.76
N GLN A 59 20.50 -9.31 -14.92
CA GLN A 59 20.76 -7.92 -15.35
C GLN A 59 20.06 -6.88 -14.45
N ALA A 60 18.86 -7.18 -13.95
CA ALA A 60 18.14 -6.30 -13.03
C ALA A 60 18.91 -6.10 -11.71
N ILE A 61 19.55 -7.15 -11.20
CA ILE A 61 20.42 -7.07 -10.01
C ILE A 61 21.66 -6.21 -10.33
N GLU A 62 22.30 -6.41 -11.48
CA GLU A 62 23.45 -5.61 -11.91
C GLU A 62 23.10 -4.12 -12.04
N VAL A 63 21.99 -3.79 -12.70
CA VAL A 63 21.50 -2.41 -12.84
C VAL A 63 21.24 -1.78 -11.48
N SER A 64 20.59 -2.50 -10.57
CA SER A 64 20.29 -1.97 -9.24
C SER A 64 21.55 -1.77 -8.40
N ASN A 65 22.50 -2.71 -8.45
CA ASN A 65 23.77 -2.60 -7.72
C ASN A 65 24.65 -1.48 -8.27
N TYR A 66 24.67 -1.31 -9.60
CA TYR A 66 25.37 -0.21 -10.25
C TYR A 66 24.87 1.14 -9.75
N ASN A 67 23.55 1.33 -9.74
CA ASN A 67 22.96 2.58 -9.26
C ASN A 67 23.24 2.83 -7.76
N ASP A 68 23.27 1.78 -6.93
CA ASP A 68 23.59 1.94 -5.50
C ASP A 68 25.03 2.44 -5.29
N LYS A 69 26.00 1.89 -6.04
CA LYS A 69 27.40 2.35 -5.99
C LYS A 69 27.53 3.83 -6.35
N LEU A 70 26.88 4.26 -7.43
CA LEU A 70 26.88 5.68 -7.83
C LEU A 70 26.32 6.59 -6.73
N LYS A 71 25.25 6.17 -6.06
CA LYS A 71 24.59 6.99 -5.01
C LYS A 71 25.37 7.03 -3.69
N PHE A 72 26.00 5.93 -3.26
CA PHE A 72 26.56 5.79 -1.90
C PHE A 72 28.08 5.79 -1.83
N GLU A 73 28.77 5.32 -2.86
CA GLU A 73 30.24 5.14 -2.81
C GLU A 73 30.96 6.33 -3.46
N ASN A 74 30.37 7.00 -4.46
CA ASN A 74 31.02 8.07 -5.22
C ASN A 74 30.60 9.51 -4.82
N ASN A 75 29.88 9.71 -3.70
CA ASN A 75 29.34 11.03 -3.30
C ASN A 75 28.55 11.76 -4.40
N GLY A 76 28.01 11.05 -5.40
CA GLY A 76 27.31 11.65 -6.54
C GLY A 76 28.21 12.40 -7.54
N ASN A 77 29.54 12.22 -7.50
CA ASN A 77 30.47 12.85 -8.46
C ASN A 77 30.52 12.17 -9.84
N ASP A 78 29.88 11.02 -9.98
CA ASP A 78 29.79 10.29 -11.23
C ASP A 78 28.45 10.61 -11.92
N SER A 79 28.52 11.17 -13.13
CA SER A 79 27.37 11.68 -13.89
C SER A 79 26.72 10.62 -14.78
N ASP A 80 27.11 9.35 -14.66
CA ASP A 80 26.53 8.28 -15.45
C ASP A 80 25.09 7.93 -15.00
N GLU A 81 24.14 8.72 -15.51
CA GLU A 81 22.71 8.56 -15.32
C GLU A 81 22.07 7.58 -16.33
N ARG A 82 22.84 6.74 -17.03
CA ARG A 82 22.35 5.93 -18.17
C ARG A 82 21.10 5.11 -17.89
N PHE A 83 20.91 4.64 -16.65
CA PHE A 83 19.72 3.87 -16.25
C PHE A 83 18.64 4.72 -15.60
N VAL A 84 18.96 5.93 -15.10
CA VAL A 84 18.04 6.80 -14.36
C VAL A 84 16.84 7.18 -15.21
N LYS A 85 17.10 7.56 -16.46
CA LYS A 85 16.08 7.96 -17.44
C LYS A 85 15.68 6.85 -18.40
N MET A 86 16.23 5.64 -18.24
CA MET A 86 15.94 4.54 -19.15
C MET A 86 14.57 3.94 -18.84
N SER A 87 13.76 3.79 -19.88
CA SER A 87 12.49 3.06 -19.81
C SER A 87 12.71 1.55 -19.86
N VAL A 88 11.72 0.78 -19.40
CA VAL A 88 11.70 -0.68 -19.57
C VAL A 88 11.83 -1.05 -21.05
N LYS A 89 11.09 -0.39 -21.94
CA LYS A 89 11.12 -0.66 -23.38
C LYS A 89 12.52 -0.51 -23.98
N GLU A 90 13.20 0.58 -23.69
CA GLU A 90 14.56 0.83 -24.20
C GLU A 90 15.53 -0.24 -23.71
N PHE A 91 15.44 -0.62 -22.43
CA PHE A 91 16.27 -1.66 -21.86
C PHE A 91 16.05 -3.02 -22.53
N LEU A 92 14.79 -3.40 -22.75
CA LEU A 92 14.44 -4.66 -23.38
C LEU A 92 14.92 -4.70 -24.84
N HIS A 93 14.77 -3.60 -25.57
CA HIS A 93 15.23 -3.49 -26.96
C HIS A 93 16.76 -3.56 -27.04
N ALA A 94 17.47 -2.76 -26.23
CA ALA A 94 18.94 -2.71 -26.23
C ALA A 94 19.58 -4.08 -25.90
N ASN A 95 18.88 -4.92 -25.12
CA ASN A 95 19.35 -6.23 -24.72
C ASN A 95 18.76 -7.38 -25.55
N ASN A 96 18.00 -7.12 -26.62
CA ASN A 96 17.39 -8.16 -27.47
C ASN A 96 16.52 -9.16 -26.71
N TYR A 97 15.62 -8.68 -25.86
CA TYR A 97 14.63 -9.53 -25.19
C TYR A 97 13.53 -9.98 -26.15
N SER A 98 13.05 -11.21 -25.97
CA SER A 98 11.94 -11.74 -26.76
C SER A 98 10.60 -11.07 -26.41
N GLU A 99 9.71 -10.99 -27.40
CA GLU A 99 8.34 -10.54 -27.18
C GLU A 99 7.59 -11.45 -26.18
N ALA A 100 7.87 -12.77 -26.21
CA ALA A 100 7.29 -13.72 -25.26
C ALA A 100 7.68 -13.39 -23.81
N PHE A 101 8.94 -13.01 -23.54
CA PHE A 101 9.34 -12.54 -22.21
C PHE A 101 8.52 -11.34 -21.74
N TYR A 102 8.33 -10.35 -22.61
CA TYR A 102 7.56 -9.16 -22.27
C TYR A 102 6.08 -9.51 -22.05
N GLU A 103 5.41 -10.11 -23.05
CA GLU A 103 3.97 -10.34 -23.09
C GLU A 103 3.47 -11.47 -22.18
N ASP A 104 4.28 -12.51 -21.94
CA ASP A 104 3.87 -13.73 -21.25
C ASP A 104 4.43 -13.84 -19.81
N TYR A 105 5.38 -12.97 -19.43
CA TYR A 105 5.96 -12.92 -18.09
C TYR A 105 5.98 -11.52 -17.47
N LEU A 106 6.76 -10.60 -18.06
CA LEU A 106 7.08 -9.33 -17.39
C LEU A 106 5.81 -8.49 -17.21
N LEU A 107 5.05 -8.35 -18.30
CA LEU A 107 3.82 -7.60 -18.34
C LEU A 107 2.74 -8.18 -17.39
N PRO A 108 2.38 -9.48 -17.45
CA PRO A 108 1.48 -10.09 -16.48
C PRO A 108 1.90 -9.89 -15.02
N MET A 109 3.19 -10.04 -14.72
CA MET A 109 3.72 -9.93 -13.36
C MET A 109 3.56 -8.50 -12.83
N THR A 110 4.04 -7.50 -13.58
CA THR A 110 3.98 -6.10 -13.13
C THR A 110 2.56 -5.55 -13.12
N ALA A 111 1.75 -5.90 -14.11
CA ALA A 111 0.34 -5.51 -14.16
C ALA A 111 -0.42 -6.05 -12.94
N SER A 112 -0.09 -7.28 -12.52
CA SER A 112 -0.69 -7.87 -11.31
C SER A 112 -0.26 -7.14 -10.04
N ILE A 113 1.01 -6.77 -9.92
CA ILE A 113 1.59 -6.09 -8.75
C ILE A 113 0.96 -4.70 -8.54
N TRP A 114 0.95 -3.86 -9.58
CA TRP A 114 0.47 -2.47 -9.47
C TRP A 114 -1.00 -2.29 -9.84
N SER A 115 -1.67 -3.36 -10.25
CA SER A 115 -3.03 -3.32 -10.73
C SER A 115 -3.25 -2.28 -11.85
N THR A 116 -2.26 -2.11 -12.72
CA THR A 116 -2.26 -1.13 -13.82
C THR A 116 -2.40 -1.80 -15.19
N PRO A 117 -3.02 -1.13 -16.18
CA PRO A 117 -3.14 -1.65 -17.53
C PRO A 117 -1.77 -1.89 -18.16
N ALA A 118 -1.74 -2.86 -19.07
CA ALA A 118 -0.54 -3.31 -19.75
C ALA A 118 0.26 -2.21 -20.48
N GLY A 119 -0.44 -1.21 -21.06
CA GLY A 119 0.20 -0.17 -21.86
C GLY A 119 1.23 0.66 -21.10
N ALA A 120 1.05 0.84 -19.79
CA ALA A 120 1.89 1.74 -18.98
C ALA A 120 3.30 1.20 -18.70
N LEU A 121 3.54 -0.10 -18.85
CA LEU A 121 4.82 -0.70 -18.45
C LEU A 121 5.97 -0.33 -19.39
N LYS A 122 5.71 -0.11 -20.69
CA LYS A 122 6.78 0.14 -21.67
C LYS A 122 7.58 1.39 -21.33
N ASP A 123 6.86 2.44 -20.95
CA ASP A 123 7.42 3.75 -20.62
C ASP A 123 7.71 3.89 -19.11
N PHE A 124 7.60 2.79 -18.36
CA PHE A 124 7.87 2.78 -16.93
C PHE A 124 9.38 2.96 -16.67
N PRO A 125 9.78 3.74 -15.64
CA PRO A 125 11.19 3.91 -15.29
C PRO A 125 11.86 2.58 -14.89
N LEU A 126 12.89 2.16 -15.62
CA LEU A 126 13.57 0.88 -15.42
C LEU A 126 14.07 0.74 -13.97
N LEU A 127 14.74 1.77 -13.44
CA LEU A 127 15.28 1.73 -12.09
C LEU A 127 14.20 1.47 -11.05
N THR A 128 13.06 2.15 -11.15
CA THR A 128 11.94 1.95 -10.22
C THR A 128 11.48 0.49 -10.23
N LEU A 129 11.36 -0.11 -11.42
CA LEU A 129 10.95 -1.52 -11.57
C LEU A 129 11.97 -2.48 -10.97
N VAL A 130 13.25 -2.40 -11.37
CA VAL A 130 14.26 -3.37 -10.93
C VAL A 130 14.52 -3.27 -9.43
N LYS A 131 14.47 -2.05 -8.87
CA LYS A 131 14.59 -1.82 -7.43
C LYS A 131 13.43 -2.42 -6.68
N PHE A 132 12.21 -2.20 -7.16
CA PHE A 132 11.02 -2.82 -6.59
C PHE A 132 11.16 -4.35 -6.58
N MET A 133 11.52 -4.95 -7.72
CA MET A 133 11.64 -6.40 -7.83
C MET A 133 12.76 -6.96 -6.94
N ARG A 134 13.90 -6.26 -6.83
CA ARG A 134 14.98 -6.65 -5.91
C ARG A 134 14.52 -6.58 -4.46
N ASN A 135 13.87 -5.48 -4.06
CA ASN A 135 13.42 -5.23 -2.70
C ASN A 135 12.38 -6.25 -2.22
N HIS A 136 11.46 -6.60 -3.12
CA HIS A 136 10.40 -7.57 -2.83
C HIS A 136 10.84 -9.02 -3.05
N GLN A 137 12.12 -9.23 -3.33
CA GLN A 137 12.68 -10.54 -3.62
C GLN A 137 11.82 -11.24 -4.69
N LEU A 138 11.76 -10.65 -5.89
CA LEU A 138 11.08 -11.19 -7.08
C LEU A 138 12.07 -11.62 -8.17
N LEU A 139 13.37 -11.44 -7.94
CA LEU A 139 14.45 -11.71 -8.92
C LEU A 139 15.18 -13.03 -8.63
N GLN A 140 14.83 -13.75 -7.56
CA GLN A 140 15.48 -14.99 -7.18
C GLN A 140 14.65 -16.23 -7.56
N ILE A 141 15.36 -17.24 -8.05
CA ILE A 141 14.78 -18.50 -8.50
C ILE A 141 14.50 -19.43 -7.30
N GLY A 142 15.45 -19.51 -6.36
CA GLY A 142 15.36 -20.28 -5.12
C GLY A 142 15.28 -19.37 -3.88
N ASN A 143 15.07 -19.96 -2.70
CA ASN A 143 15.02 -19.25 -1.41
C ASN A 143 14.06 -18.05 -1.40
N ARG A 144 12.88 -18.21 -2.02
CA ARG A 144 11.85 -17.17 -2.02
C ARG A 144 11.34 -16.91 -0.59
N PRO A 145 10.99 -15.65 -0.27
CA PRO A 145 10.51 -15.31 1.05
C PRO A 145 9.23 -16.07 1.37
N LYS A 146 9.09 -16.42 2.65
CA LYS A 146 7.84 -16.93 3.19
C LYS A 146 6.89 -15.76 3.41
N TRP A 147 5.87 -15.69 2.58
CA TRP A 147 4.86 -14.65 2.68
C TRP A 147 3.95 -14.91 3.87
N LYS A 148 3.49 -13.83 4.50
CA LYS A 148 2.57 -13.88 5.64
C LYS A 148 1.33 -13.06 5.35
N THR A 149 0.25 -13.44 6.00
CA THR A 149 -0.99 -12.66 6.06
C THR A 149 -1.44 -12.53 7.51
N VAL A 150 -2.27 -11.53 7.78
CA VAL A 150 -2.82 -11.30 9.12
C VAL A 150 -3.94 -12.32 9.36
N ASN A 151 -3.88 -13.03 10.49
CA ASN A 151 -4.96 -13.94 10.84
C ASN A 151 -6.27 -13.16 11.04
N ASN A 152 -7.37 -13.67 10.48
CA ASN A 152 -8.67 -12.97 10.40
C ASN A 152 -8.66 -11.65 9.60
N GLY A 153 -7.63 -11.41 8.77
CA GLY A 153 -7.57 -10.26 7.87
C GLY A 153 -7.08 -8.96 8.52
N SER A 154 -7.01 -7.89 7.72
CA SER A 154 -6.43 -6.60 8.15
C SER A 154 -7.21 -5.89 9.25
N GLN A 155 -8.51 -6.17 9.39
CA GLN A 155 -9.34 -5.61 10.47
C GLN A 155 -8.74 -5.89 11.86
N SER A 156 -8.09 -7.05 12.05
CA SER A 156 -7.47 -7.44 13.31
C SER A 156 -6.47 -6.42 13.85
N TYR A 157 -5.61 -5.83 13.00
CA TYR A 157 -4.66 -4.84 13.46
C TYR A 157 -5.27 -3.45 13.61
N ILE A 158 -6.33 -3.13 12.85
CA ILE A 158 -7.09 -1.89 13.05
C ILE A 158 -7.76 -1.93 14.42
N ASP A 159 -8.43 -3.02 14.77
CA ASP A 159 -9.07 -3.19 16.08
C ASP A 159 -8.05 -3.14 17.22
N ALA A 160 -6.87 -3.73 17.03
CA ALA A 160 -5.79 -3.66 18.01
C ALA A 160 -5.28 -2.22 18.21
N ILE A 161 -5.10 -1.46 17.12
CA ILE A 161 -4.72 -0.03 17.19
C ILE A 161 -5.80 0.78 17.90
N LEU A 162 -7.08 0.61 17.55
CA LEU A 162 -8.18 1.36 18.16
C LEU A 162 -8.26 1.17 19.68
N LYS A 163 -7.84 0.02 20.21
CA LYS A 163 -7.78 -0.26 21.65
C LYS A 163 -6.65 0.47 22.37
N THR A 164 -5.57 0.88 21.69
CA THR A 164 -4.44 1.57 22.32
C THR A 164 -4.62 3.08 22.38
N ILE A 165 -5.50 3.62 21.53
CA ILE A 165 -5.67 5.05 21.36
C ILE A 165 -6.45 5.66 22.52
N ARG A 166 -5.82 6.60 23.23
CA ARG A 166 -6.45 7.46 24.26
C ARG A 166 -6.56 8.88 23.68
N ASN A 167 -7.65 9.60 24.00
CA ASN A 167 -7.86 11.00 23.60
C ASN A 167 -7.95 11.26 22.08
N VAL A 168 -8.58 10.35 21.32
CA VAL A 168 -8.85 10.56 19.89
C VAL A 168 -10.35 10.51 19.63
N LYS A 169 -10.83 11.48 18.85
CA LYS A 169 -12.20 11.49 18.37
C LYS A 169 -12.22 10.99 16.93
N ILE A 170 -12.90 9.88 16.72
CA ILE A 170 -13.06 9.25 15.41
C ILE A 170 -14.42 9.64 14.84
N ASN A 171 -14.41 10.31 13.69
CA ASN A 171 -15.62 10.75 13.01
C ASN A 171 -15.81 9.92 11.73
N LEU A 172 -16.65 8.90 11.83
CA LEU A 172 -17.06 8.08 10.68
C LEU A 172 -18.12 8.82 9.86
N SER A 173 -18.20 8.49 8.56
CA SER A 173 -19.19 9.07 7.63
C SER A 173 -19.20 10.61 7.61
N THR A 174 -18.04 11.20 7.89
CA THR A 174 -17.85 12.66 7.98
C THR A 174 -16.85 13.09 6.93
N SER A 175 -17.32 13.25 5.69
CA SER A 175 -16.47 13.71 4.59
C SER A 175 -16.04 15.17 4.81
N VAL A 176 -14.73 15.40 4.82
CA VAL A 176 -14.15 16.74 4.72
C VAL A 176 -14.21 17.17 3.26
N TYR A 177 -14.77 18.35 2.98
CA TYR A 177 -14.87 18.86 1.61
C TYR A 177 -14.02 20.12 1.38
N SER A 178 -13.62 20.80 2.44
CA SER A 178 -12.83 22.04 2.35
C SER A 178 -11.93 22.19 3.58
N ILE A 179 -10.75 22.76 3.35
CA ILE A 179 -9.80 23.20 4.39
C ILE A 179 -9.33 24.62 4.05
N LYS A 180 -9.23 25.48 5.07
CA LYS A 180 -8.57 26.79 4.96
C LYS A 180 -7.51 26.96 6.04
N ARG A 181 -6.26 27.23 5.62
CA ARG A 181 -5.09 27.35 6.49
C ARG A 181 -4.68 28.82 6.55
N ARG A 182 -4.44 29.34 7.76
CA ARG A 182 -4.06 30.75 7.97
C ARG A 182 -3.23 30.92 9.24
N LYS A 183 -2.63 32.10 9.40
CA LYS A 183 -2.08 32.56 10.68
C LYS A 183 -3.01 33.57 11.32
N VAL A 184 -3.31 33.41 12.60
CA VAL A 184 -4.09 34.37 13.40
C VAL A 184 -3.22 34.80 14.57
N ILE A 185 -2.80 36.07 14.60
CA ILE A 185 -1.91 36.61 15.65
C ILE A 185 -0.60 35.77 15.74
N GLY A 186 -0.08 35.33 14.59
CA GLY A 186 1.14 34.53 14.51
C GLY A 186 0.94 33.02 14.71
N GLU A 187 -0.18 32.59 15.28
CA GLU A 187 -0.48 31.18 15.56
C GLU A 187 -1.14 30.49 14.35
N PRO A 188 -0.85 29.19 14.13
CA PRO A 188 -1.46 28.43 13.04
C PRO A 188 -2.93 28.14 13.31
N VAL A 189 -3.78 28.35 12.30
CA VAL A 189 -5.20 28.00 12.36
C VAL A 189 -5.61 27.31 11.06
N VAL A 190 -6.11 26.08 11.19
CA VAL A 190 -6.66 25.24 10.12
C VAL A 190 -8.15 25.06 10.36
N LEU A 191 -8.96 25.65 9.47
CA LEU A 191 -10.41 25.48 9.45
C LEU A 191 -10.76 24.28 8.58
N LEU A 192 -11.27 23.22 9.19
CA LEU A 192 -11.70 22.00 8.54
C LEU A 192 -13.23 22.01 8.41
N LYS A 193 -13.73 22.00 7.17
CA LYS A 193 -15.17 22.07 6.89
C LYS A 193 -15.74 20.70 6.51
N THR A 194 -16.79 20.33 7.22
CA THR A 194 -17.61 19.15 6.96
C THR A 194 -19.04 19.60 6.69
N LYS A 195 -19.91 18.71 6.20
CA LYS A 195 -21.33 19.05 5.98
C LYS A 195 -22.07 19.48 7.26
N LYS A 196 -21.56 19.10 8.44
CA LYS A 196 -22.24 19.31 9.73
C LYS A 196 -21.68 20.50 10.51
N GLU A 197 -20.38 20.73 10.40
CA GLU A 197 -19.67 21.67 11.26
C GLU A 197 -18.36 22.14 10.62
N VAL A 198 -17.86 23.27 11.13
CA VAL A 198 -16.50 23.77 10.91
C VAL A 198 -15.73 23.55 12.20
N LEU A 199 -14.57 22.90 12.08
CA LEU A 199 -13.68 22.59 13.19
C LEU A 199 -12.36 23.35 13.03
N GLU A 200 -11.76 23.76 14.14
CA GLU A 200 -10.47 24.46 14.16
C GLU A 200 -9.38 23.56 14.72
N PHE A 201 -8.22 23.59 14.07
CA PHE A 201 -7.02 22.82 14.42
C PHE A 201 -5.76 23.65 14.21
N ASP A 202 -4.64 23.23 14.80
CA ASP A 202 -3.34 23.86 14.56
C ASP A 202 -2.66 23.31 13.30
N HIS A 203 -2.99 22.07 12.92
CA HIS A 203 -2.35 21.35 11.81
C HIS A 203 -3.27 20.28 11.22
N VAL A 204 -3.06 19.93 9.95
CA VAL A 204 -3.78 18.83 9.29
C VAL A 204 -2.84 17.81 8.64
N ILE A 205 -3.14 16.52 8.83
CA ILE A 205 -2.47 15.44 8.10
C ILE A 205 -3.44 14.88 7.05
N PHE A 206 -3.12 15.05 5.78
CA PHE A 206 -3.84 14.44 4.67
C PHE A 206 -3.40 12.99 4.49
N ALA A 207 -4.22 12.06 4.98
CA ALA A 207 -4.08 10.61 4.77
C ALA A 207 -5.05 10.10 3.68
N VAL A 208 -5.16 10.85 2.58
CA VAL A 208 -6.07 10.61 1.45
C VAL A 208 -5.28 10.55 0.15
N HIS A 209 -5.94 10.20 -0.95
CA HIS A 209 -5.33 10.28 -2.28
C HIS A 209 -5.04 11.75 -2.65
N THR A 210 -4.04 11.98 -3.48
CA THR A 210 -3.58 13.33 -3.84
C THR A 210 -4.61 14.13 -4.63
N ASP A 211 -5.41 13.48 -5.47
CA ASP A 211 -6.53 14.08 -6.19
C ASP A 211 -7.63 14.57 -5.22
N GLN A 212 -7.88 13.81 -4.15
CA GLN A 212 -8.79 14.17 -3.07
C GLN A 212 -8.26 15.32 -2.23
N ALA A 213 -6.98 15.30 -1.86
CA ALA A 213 -6.33 16.39 -1.14
C ALA A 213 -6.40 17.71 -1.95
N LEU A 214 -6.07 17.66 -3.25
CA LEU A 214 -6.19 18.81 -4.15
C LEU A 214 -7.61 19.34 -4.24
N LYS A 215 -8.60 18.46 -4.33
CA LYS A 215 -10.00 18.88 -4.35
C LYS A 215 -10.38 19.64 -3.08
N ILE A 216 -9.96 19.14 -1.92
CA ILE A 216 -10.24 19.77 -0.62
C ILE A 216 -9.55 21.15 -0.51
N LEU A 217 -8.30 21.26 -0.96
CA LEU A 217 -7.53 22.52 -0.90
C LEU A 217 -8.03 23.58 -1.90
N LYS A 218 -8.45 23.15 -3.10
CA LYS A 218 -8.94 24.06 -4.15
C LYS A 218 -10.28 24.70 -3.81
N GLU A 219 -11.10 24.06 -2.99
CA GLU A 219 -12.42 24.59 -2.59
C GLU A 219 -12.33 26.00 -1.96
N GLU A 220 -11.21 26.33 -1.30
CA GLU A 220 -10.96 27.64 -0.67
C GLU A 220 -9.76 28.39 -1.28
N ASN A 221 -9.37 28.01 -2.51
CA ASN A 221 -8.15 28.51 -3.18
C ASN A 221 -6.92 28.48 -2.27
N ASP A 222 -6.78 27.41 -1.48
CA ASP A 222 -5.75 27.29 -0.46
C ASP A 222 -4.60 26.37 -0.88
N CYS A 223 -4.53 25.99 -2.15
CA CYS A 223 -3.46 25.15 -2.70
C CYS A 223 -2.33 26.05 -3.22
N SER A 224 -1.12 25.94 -2.66
CA SER A 224 0.07 26.57 -3.24
C SER A 224 0.46 25.94 -4.58
N GLU A 225 1.27 26.65 -5.37
CA GLU A 225 1.76 26.16 -6.67
C GLU A 225 2.55 24.87 -6.54
N LEU A 226 3.43 24.78 -5.52
CA LEU A 226 4.25 23.59 -5.28
C LEU A 226 3.41 22.39 -4.80
N GLU A 227 2.42 22.61 -3.93
CA GLU A 227 1.46 21.57 -3.58
C GLU A 227 0.69 21.09 -4.81
N PHE A 228 0.27 22.01 -5.69
CA PHE A 228 -0.41 21.65 -6.94
C PHE A 228 0.49 20.79 -7.83
N GLU A 229 1.72 21.22 -8.09
CA GLU A 229 2.69 20.51 -8.93
C GLU A 229 2.88 19.06 -8.45
N ILE A 230 3.16 18.87 -7.16
CA ILE A 230 3.47 17.56 -6.58
C ILE A 230 2.22 16.68 -6.55
N LEU A 231 1.12 17.16 -5.98
CA LEU A 231 -0.07 16.34 -5.75
C LEU A 231 -0.78 15.98 -7.07
N ASN A 232 -0.72 16.84 -8.10
CA ASN A 232 -1.36 16.62 -9.40
C ASN A 232 -0.58 15.64 -10.28
N SER A 233 0.70 15.41 -9.97
CA SER A 233 1.56 14.51 -10.75
C SER A 233 1.21 13.03 -10.57
N ILE A 234 0.48 12.69 -9.50
CA ILE A 234 0.05 11.32 -9.22
C ILE A 234 -1.37 11.11 -9.75
N GLN A 235 -1.47 10.25 -10.76
CA GLN A 235 -2.72 9.89 -11.40
C GLN A 235 -3.27 8.60 -10.81
N TYR A 236 -4.58 8.38 -10.90
CA TYR A 236 -5.23 7.19 -10.36
C TYR A 236 -6.09 6.50 -11.42
N ILE A 237 -6.08 5.18 -11.42
CA ILE A 237 -6.97 4.35 -12.22
C ILE A 237 -7.96 3.60 -11.33
N LYS A 238 -9.21 3.53 -11.79
CA LYS A 238 -10.25 2.75 -11.12
C LYS A 238 -10.18 1.29 -11.55
N ASN A 239 -10.24 0.40 -10.56
CA ASN A 239 -10.31 -1.04 -10.72
C ASN A 239 -11.59 -1.56 -10.06
N LYS A 240 -12.39 -2.32 -10.81
CA LYS A 240 -13.55 -3.05 -10.30
C LYS A 240 -13.05 -4.30 -9.59
N CYS A 241 -13.46 -4.52 -8.35
CA CYS A 241 -13.11 -5.69 -7.56
C CYS A 241 -14.36 -6.47 -7.21
N THR A 242 -14.40 -7.75 -7.56
CA THR A 242 -15.58 -8.62 -7.37
C THR A 242 -15.18 -9.82 -6.51
N LEU A 243 -15.85 -10.00 -5.37
CA LEU A 243 -15.77 -11.23 -4.58
C LEU A 243 -16.84 -12.21 -5.09
N HIS A 244 -16.43 -13.42 -5.48
CA HIS A 244 -17.34 -14.41 -6.07
C HIS A 244 -16.85 -15.85 -5.87
N ARG A 245 -17.66 -16.81 -6.35
CA ARG A 245 -17.36 -18.24 -6.40
C ARG A 245 -17.27 -18.82 -7.82
N ASP A 246 -17.38 -17.98 -8.85
CA ASP A 246 -17.36 -18.41 -10.25
C ASP A 246 -15.97 -18.89 -10.74
N PRO A 247 -15.78 -20.18 -11.05
CA PRO A 247 -14.49 -20.73 -11.48
C PRO A 247 -14.15 -20.39 -12.94
N ARG A 248 -15.05 -19.76 -13.70
CA ARG A 248 -14.77 -19.35 -15.09
C ARG A 248 -13.72 -18.24 -15.18
N LEU A 249 -13.49 -17.53 -14.07
CA LEU A 249 -12.43 -16.53 -13.91
C LEU A 249 -11.17 -17.13 -13.28
N MET A 250 -10.88 -18.40 -13.53
CA MET A 250 -9.63 -19.07 -13.18
C MET A 250 -9.02 -19.70 -14.42
N PRO A 251 -7.72 -20.07 -14.41
CA PRO A 251 -7.12 -20.84 -15.49
C PRO A 251 -7.94 -22.09 -15.81
N LYS A 252 -8.02 -22.44 -17.09
CA LYS A 252 -8.75 -23.61 -17.60
C LYS A 252 -8.18 -24.90 -17.01
N ARG A 253 -6.85 -24.99 -16.88
CA ARG A 253 -6.18 -26.15 -16.27
C ARG A 253 -6.03 -25.93 -14.76
N LYS A 254 -6.65 -26.81 -13.96
CA LYS A 254 -6.62 -26.73 -12.48
C LYS A 254 -5.21 -26.80 -11.89
N ASN A 255 -4.28 -27.50 -12.54
CA ASN A 255 -2.86 -27.54 -12.12
C ASN A 255 -2.14 -26.19 -12.27
N CYS A 256 -2.72 -25.25 -13.04
CA CYS A 256 -2.23 -23.89 -13.21
C CYS A 256 -2.82 -22.91 -12.17
N TRP A 257 -3.76 -23.37 -11.32
CA TRP A 257 -4.37 -22.51 -10.30
C TRP A 257 -3.33 -22.05 -9.28
N ALA A 258 -3.17 -20.75 -9.24
CA ALA A 258 -2.25 -20.05 -8.36
C ALA A 258 -3.03 -19.16 -7.39
N SER A 259 -2.33 -18.55 -6.43
CA SER A 259 -2.94 -17.54 -5.57
C SER A 259 -3.29 -16.29 -6.36
N TRP A 260 -2.50 -15.97 -7.39
CA TRP A 260 -2.67 -14.83 -8.29
C TRP A 260 -2.71 -15.35 -9.72
N ASN A 261 -3.79 -15.10 -10.46
CA ASN A 261 -4.01 -15.65 -11.80
C ASN A 261 -4.31 -14.51 -12.77
N TYR A 262 -3.34 -14.18 -13.61
CA TYR A 262 -3.49 -13.14 -14.63
C TYR A 262 -4.18 -13.73 -15.86
N LEU A 263 -5.30 -13.13 -16.26
CA LEU A 263 -6.15 -13.59 -17.35
C LEU A 263 -6.18 -12.56 -18.47
N THR A 264 -6.11 -13.03 -19.72
CA THR A 264 -6.31 -12.16 -20.89
C THR A 264 -7.28 -12.78 -21.88
N GLU A 265 -7.85 -11.94 -22.73
CA GLU A 265 -8.60 -12.33 -23.93
C GLU A 265 -7.93 -11.78 -25.19
N ARG A 266 -8.22 -12.39 -26.35
CA ARG A 266 -7.75 -11.85 -27.63
C ARG A 266 -8.49 -10.55 -27.91
N VAL A 267 -7.72 -9.50 -28.17
CA VAL A 267 -8.26 -8.24 -28.66
C VAL A 267 -8.74 -8.46 -30.10
N SER A 268 -10.05 -8.30 -30.34
CA SER A 268 -10.57 -8.31 -31.70
C SER A 268 -10.02 -7.09 -32.45
N SER A 269 -9.32 -7.34 -33.56
CA SER A 269 -8.60 -6.35 -34.37
C SER A 269 -9.48 -5.13 -34.72
N GLY A 270 -9.13 -3.94 -34.23
CA GLY A 270 -9.78 -2.67 -34.59
C GLY A 270 -9.89 -1.66 -33.45
N LYS A 271 -9.92 -2.11 -32.20
CA LYS A 271 -9.66 -1.25 -31.03
C LYS A 271 -8.28 -1.62 -30.50
N LYS A 272 -7.34 -0.67 -30.42
CA LYS A 272 -6.19 -0.81 -29.53
C LYS A 272 -6.79 -0.96 -28.13
N SER A 273 -7.03 -2.19 -27.67
CA SER A 273 -7.47 -2.36 -26.30
C SER A 273 -6.28 -2.00 -25.45
N ASP A 274 -6.44 -1.02 -24.58
CA ASP A 274 -5.94 -1.20 -23.22
C ASP A 274 -6.32 -2.61 -22.81
N THR A 275 -5.37 -3.54 -22.84
CA THR A 275 -5.59 -4.90 -22.34
C THR A 275 -5.97 -4.74 -20.87
N SER A 276 -7.28 -4.79 -20.60
CA SER A 276 -7.81 -4.58 -19.27
C SER A 276 -7.26 -5.69 -18.39
N LEU A 277 -6.47 -5.31 -17.39
CA LEU A 277 -5.95 -6.20 -16.38
C LEU A 277 -7.11 -6.99 -15.78
N CYS A 278 -7.16 -8.30 -16.04
CA CYS A 278 -8.01 -9.21 -15.28
C CYS A 278 -7.13 -10.07 -14.39
N LEU A 279 -7.28 -9.93 -13.08
CA LEU A 279 -6.50 -10.66 -12.08
C LEU A 279 -7.43 -11.33 -11.10
N THR A 280 -7.37 -12.66 -10.99
CA THR A 280 -8.12 -13.42 -10.00
C THR A 280 -7.24 -13.92 -8.88
N TYR A 281 -7.59 -13.56 -7.66
CA TYR A 281 -7.02 -14.07 -6.43
C TYR A 281 -7.79 -15.31 -5.96
N TRP A 282 -7.09 -16.42 -5.72
CA TRP A 282 -7.68 -17.57 -5.04
C TRP A 282 -7.51 -17.43 -3.53
N MET A 283 -8.56 -16.95 -2.87
CA MET A 283 -8.50 -16.49 -1.48
C MET A 283 -8.23 -17.61 -0.50
N ASN A 284 -8.75 -18.83 -0.74
CA ASN A 284 -8.46 -19.99 0.13
C ASN A 284 -6.95 -20.31 0.19
N LYS A 285 -6.24 -20.11 -0.94
CA LYS A 285 -4.81 -20.39 -1.03
C LYS A 285 -3.98 -19.23 -0.47
N LEU A 286 -4.41 -18.00 -0.71
CA LEU A 286 -3.75 -16.78 -0.26
C LEU A 286 -3.92 -16.54 1.25
N GLN A 287 -5.11 -16.81 1.78
CA GLN A 287 -5.51 -16.55 3.16
C GLN A 287 -6.07 -17.84 3.77
N LYS A 288 -5.19 -18.62 4.42
CA LYS A 288 -5.53 -19.96 4.94
C LYS A 288 -6.63 -19.98 6.00
N PHE A 289 -6.94 -18.84 6.63
CA PHE A 289 -8.08 -18.73 7.54
C PHE A 289 -9.45 -18.79 6.81
N ILE A 290 -9.47 -18.66 5.48
CA ILE A 290 -10.66 -18.86 4.66
C ILE A 290 -10.78 -20.35 4.33
N ASP A 291 -11.42 -21.07 5.24
CA ASP A 291 -11.59 -22.51 5.14
C ASP A 291 -12.40 -22.93 3.89
N LYS A 292 -11.81 -23.81 3.09
CA LYS A 292 -12.42 -24.27 1.83
C LYS A 292 -13.58 -25.22 2.07
N GLU A 293 -13.56 -26.02 3.15
CA GLU A 293 -14.65 -26.96 3.44
C GLU A 293 -15.93 -26.20 3.79
N THR A 294 -15.80 -25.10 4.53
CA THR A 294 -16.90 -24.22 4.94
C THR A 294 -17.41 -23.34 3.80
N TYR A 295 -16.50 -22.69 3.06
CA TYR A 295 -16.88 -21.63 2.11
C TYR A 295 -16.84 -22.04 0.63
N GLY A 296 -16.30 -23.22 0.33
CA GLY A 296 -15.96 -23.61 -1.03
C GLY A 296 -14.79 -22.79 -1.59
N ASP A 297 -14.66 -22.78 -2.91
CA ASP A 297 -13.69 -21.92 -3.59
C ASP A 297 -14.16 -20.46 -3.56
N VAL A 298 -13.30 -19.58 -3.03
CA VAL A 298 -13.54 -18.15 -2.87
C VAL A 298 -12.52 -17.39 -3.72
N PHE A 299 -13.03 -16.53 -4.59
CA PHE A 299 -12.23 -15.75 -5.53
C PHE A 299 -12.50 -14.27 -5.37
N VAL A 300 -11.44 -13.48 -5.59
CA VAL A 300 -11.57 -12.03 -5.80
C VAL A 300 -11.00 -11.71 -7.17
N THR A 301 -11.79 -11.15 -8.07
CA THR A 301 -11.31 -10.75 -9.40
C THR A 301 -11.31 -9.25 -9.58
N LEU A 302 -10.17 -8.71 -10.00
CA LEU A 302 -10.01 -7.35 -10.51
C LEU A 302 -10.33 -7.32 -12.01
N ASN A 303 -11.17 -6.36 -12.41
CA ASN A 303 -11.68 -6.11 -13.76
C ASN A 303 -11.96 -7.40 -14.55
N PRO A 304 -12.99 -8.17 -14.14
CA PRO A 304 -13.28 -9.47 -14.74
C PRO A 304 -13.51 -9.37 -16.25
N LEU A 305 -12.82 -10.20 -17.04
CA LEU A 305 -13.01 -10.28 -18.52
C LEU A 305 -14.46 -10.60 -18.90
N THR A 306 -15.14 -11.37 -18.05
CA THR A 306 -16.54 -11.70 -18.20
C THR A 306 -17.20 -11.57 -16.84
N GLN A 307 -18.35 -10.91 -16.78
CA GLN A 307 -19.08 -10.75 -15.52
C GLN A 307 -19.36 -12.13 -14.90
N PRO A 308 -19.01 -12.35 -13.62
CA PRO A 308 -19.37 -13.57 -12.92
C PRO A 308 -20.88 -13.79 -12.94
N LYS A 309 -21.33 -15.05 -12.85
CA LYS A 309 -22.76 -15.33 -12.73
C LYS A 309 -23.33 -14.63 -11.49
N SER A 310 -24.47 -13.98 -11.62
CA SER A 310 -25.06 -13.14 -10.57
C SER A 310 -25.23 -13.85 -9.23
N GLU A 311 -25.61 -15.12 -9.25
CA GLU A 311 -25.83 -15.97 -8.09
C GLU A 311 -24.52 -16.41 -7.39
N LEU A 312 -23.38 -16.19 -8.04
CA LEU A 312 -22.05 -16.50 -7.50
C LEU A 312 -21.31 -15.26 -7.00
N ILE A 313 -21.88 -14.06 -7.16
CA ILE A 313 -21.30 -12.80 -6.68
C ILE A 313 -21.68 -12.61 -5.21
N LEU A 314 -20.68 -12.32 -4.38
CA LEU A 314 -20.81 -12.07 -2.94
C LEU A 314 -20.64 -10.59 -2.60
N GLY A 315 -19.93 -9.83 -3.43
CA GLY A 315 -19.74 -8.40 -3.25
C GLY A 315 -18.95 -7.76 -4.38
N GLU A 316 -19.17 -6.47 -4.59
CA GLU A 316 -18.49 -5.67 -5.61
C GLU A 316 -18.05 -4.32 -5.02
N TRP A 317 -16.84 -3.90 -5.36
CA TRP A 317 -16.24 -2.64 -4.94
C TRP A 317 -15.49 -1.98 -6.10
N GLU A 318 -15.24 -0.69 -5.98
CA GLU A 318 -14.37 0.06 -6.89
C GLU A 318 -13.22 0.65 -6.07
N TYR A 319 -11.99 0.38 -6.49
CA TYR A 319 -10.77 0.88 -5.86
C TYR A 319 -9.97 1.72 -6.84
N SER A 320 -9.40 2.83 -6.37
CA SER A 320 -8.48 3.65 -7.15
C SER A 320 -7.03 3.27 -6.82
N HIS A 321 -6.21 2.97 -7.83
CA HIS A 321 -4.80 2.66 -7.68
C HIS A 321 -3.93 3.76 -8.30
N PRO A 322 -2.84 4.17 -7.66
CA PRO A 322 -1.92 5.15 -8.24
C PRO A 322 -1.23 4.58 -9.48
N LEU A 323 -1.11 5.39 -10.53
CA LEU A 323 -0.33 5.10 -11.72
C LEU A 323 1.10 5.56 -11.51
N TYR A 324 2.04 4.65 -11.70
CA TYR A 324 3.46 4.92 -11.53
C TYR A 324 4.12 5.20 -12.89
N ASN A 325 4.67 6.39 -13.03
CA ASN A 325 5.42 6.86 -14.18
C ASN A 325 6.55 7.80 -13.71
N GLU A 326 7.33 8.33 -14.64
CA GLU A 326 8.42 9.28 -14.36
C GLU A 326 7.93 10.46 -13.50
N LYS A 327 6.82 11.11 -13.88
CA LYS A 327 6.24 12.25 -13.12
C LYS A 327 5.90 11.90 -11.67
N THR A 328 5.41 10.68 -11.44
CA THR A 328 5.11 10.20 -10.08
C THR A 328 6.38 10.04 -9.25
N VAL A 329 7.44 9.49 -9.85
CA VAL A 329 8.74 9.34 -9.17
C VAL A 329 9.35 10.70 -8.86
N GLU A 330 9.34 11.64 -9.81
CA GLU A 330 9.81 13.01 -9.59
C GLU A 330 9.04 13.73 -8.47
N ALA A 331 7.71 13.60 -8.45
CA ALA A 331 6.87 14.19 -7.40
C ALA A 331 7.18 13.61 -6.02
N GLN A 332 7.47 12.30 -5.93
CA GLN A 332 7.89 11.66 -4.68
C GLN A 332 9.23 12.19 -4.17
N GLU A 333 10.18 12.48 -5.06
CA GLU A 333 11.46 13.09 -4.68
C GLU A 333 11.30 14.53 -4.17
N LYS A 334 10.33 15.27 -4.71
CA LYS A 334 10.00 16.63 -4.26
C LYS A 334 9.08 16.67 -3.03
N LEU A 335 8.48 15.55 -2.62
CA LEU A 335 7.46 15.51 -1.55
C LEU A 335 7.91 16.20 -0.26
N ASN A 336 9.19 16.06 0.12
CA ASN A 336 9.73 16.68 1.33
C ASN A 336 9.58 18.22 1.35
N SER A 337 9.53 18.87 0.18
CA SER A 337 9.45 20.32 0.05
C SER A 337 8.10 20.92 0.44
N ILE A 338 7.05 20.10 0.63
CA ILE A 338 5.71 20.56 1.03
C ILE A 338 5.30 20.07 2.42
N GLN A 339 6.13 19.27 3.09
CA GLN A 339 5.78 18.67 4.38
C GLN A 339 5.93 19.69 5.50
N ASN A 340 4.91 19.77 6.34
CA ASN A 340 4.76 20.74 7.44
C ASN A 340 4.72 22.20 7.01
N ASN A 341 4.67 22.46 5.70
CA ASN A 341 4.42 23.77 5.15
C ASN A 341 2.91 24.06 5.16
N ASN A 342 2.56 25.33 5.36
CA ASN A 342 1.18 25.77 5.48
C ASN A 342 0.36 24.93 6.49
N PHE A 343 0.99 24.45 7.57
CA PHE A 343 0.33 23.65 8.62
C PHE A 343 -0.32 22.35 8.09
N ALA A 344 0.29 21.74 7.08
CA ALA A 344 -0.17 20.49 6.52
C ALA A 344 0.96 19.46 6.35
N SER A 345 0.64 18.18 6.52
CA SER A 345 1.47 17.05 6.10
C SER A 345 0.69 16.15 5.16
N PHE A 346 1.37 15.45 4.26
CA PHE A 346 0.75 14.57 3.27
C PHE A 346 1.30 13.15 3.41
N THR A 347 0.43 12.16 3.57
CA THR A 347 0.78 10.76 3.78
C THR A 347 -0.15 9.85 3.00
N GLY A 348 0.36 8.67 2.64
CA GLY A 348 -0.39 7.64 1.96
C GLY A 348 0.52 6.67 1.24
N ALA A 349 -0.04 5.58 0.74
CA ALA A 349 0.70 4.57 0.00
C ALA A 349 1.37 5.14 -1.27
N TRP A 350 0.74 6.17 -1.87
CA TRP A 350 1.24 6.89 -3.04
C TRP A 350 2.59 7.59 -2.83
N THR A 351 3.03 7.75 -1.58
CA THR A 351 4.31 8.40 -1.27
C THR A 351 5.51 7.56 -1.71
N ASN A 352 5.31 6.26 -2.01
CA ASN A 352 6.33 5.31 -2.47
C ASN A 352 5.74 4.30 -3.48
N TYR A 353 6.00 2.99 -3.35
CA TYR A 353 5.58 1.95 -4.28
C TYR A 353 4.08 1.60 -4.28
N GLY A 354 3.30 2.11 -3.33
CA GLY A 354 1.84 1.95 -3.33
C GLY A 354 1.35 0.84 -2.40
N PHE A 355 2.19 0.35 -1.49
CA PHE A 355 1.88 -0.77 -0.61
C PHE A 355 1.53 -0.31 0.82
N HIS A 356 1.05 -1.25 1.64
CA HIS A 356 0.65 -0.98 3.02
C HIS A 356 1.78 -0.42 3.87
N GLU A 357 3.00 -0.93 3.70
CA GLU A 357 4.18 -0.45 4.43
C GLU A 357 4.50 1.02 4.09
N ASP A 358 4.26 1.44 2.84
CA ASP A 358 4.48 2.81 2.40
C ASP A 358 3.47 3.77 3.04
N GLY A 359 2.20 3.35 3.13
CA GLY A 359 1.16 4.09 3.83
C GLY A 359 1.45 4.21 5.33
N LEU A 360 1.84 3.11 5.97
CA LEU A 360 2.20 3.09 7.39
C LEU A 360 3.43 3.96 7.67
N THR A 361 4.51 3.76 6.92
CA THR A 361 5.79 4.48 7.08
C THR A 361 5.60 5.98 6.89
N SER A 362 4.86 6.40 5.85
CA SER A 362 4.60 7.83 5.64
C SER A 362 3.71 8.43 6.73
N GLY A 363 2.77 7.66 7.29
CA GLY A 363 1.92 8.12 8.40
C GLY A 363 2.72 8.29 9.69
N LEU A 364 3.61 7.33 9.98
CA LEU A 364 4.55 7.43 11.10
C LEU A 364 5.49 8.62 10.94
N LEU A 365 6.01 8.87 9.74
CA LEU A 365 6.86 10.02 9.46
C LEU A 365 6.14 11.35 9.69
N ALA A 366 4.89 11.48 9.23
CA ALA A 366 4.08 12.66 9.49
C ALA A 366 3.88 12.87 11.00
N ALA A 367 3.54 11.82 11.75
CA ALA A 367 3.37 11.89 13.20
C ALA A 367 4.67 12.26 13.94
N VAL A 368 5.78 11.60 13.64
CA VAL A 368 7.09 11.87 14.26
C VAL A 368 7.56 13.30 13.95
N SER A 369 7.27 13.80 12.76
CA SER A 369 7.59 15.19 12.41
C SER A 369 6.82 16.24 13.22
N LEU A 370 5.78 15.83 13.95
CA LEU A 370 5.02 16.68 14.88
C LEU A 370 5.36 16.37 16.34
N GLY A 371 6.46 15.67 16.60
CA GLY A 371 6.95 15.36 17.94
C GLY A 371 6.41 14.05 18.54
N ALA A 372 5.70 13.21 17.77
CA ALA A 372 5.33 11.89 18.24
C ALA A 372 6.57 10.97 18.37
N GLU A 373 6.55 10.07 19.35
CA GLU A 373 7.56 9.03 19.50
C GLU A 373 7.07 7.72 18.89
N CYS A 374 7.91 7.10 18.07
CA CYS A 374 7.64 5.76 17.55
C CYS A 374 8.27 4.72 18.50
N PRO A 375 7.54 3.67 18.93
CA PRO A 375 8.08 2.66 19.85
C PRO A 375 9.13 1.73 19.21
N PHE A 376 9.49 1.97 17.96
CA PHE A 376 10.50 1.25 17.20
C PHE A 376 11.11 2.17 16.13
N GLU A 377 12.30 1.84 15.64
CA GLU A 377 12.95 2.57 14.57
C GLU A 377 12.13 2.50 13.28
N ILE A 378 11.91 3.66 12.65
CA ILE A 378 11.21 3.72 11.35
C ILE A 378 12.22 3.39 10.26
N ALA A 379 12.05 2.24 9.61
CA ALA A 379 12.83 1.87 8.44
C ALA A 379 12.39 2.70 7.23
N LEU A 380 13.01 3.87 7.03
CA LEU A 380 12.65 4.85 5.98
C LEU A 380 12.75 4.32 4.54
N ASN A 381 13.49 3.23 4.39
CA ASN A 381 13.91 2.74 3.10
C ASN A 381 13.12 1.51 2.63
N GLY A 382 12.41 0.81 3.53
CA GLY A 382 11.78 -0.47 3.18
C GLY A 382 12.71 -1.47 2.49
N GLY A 383 14.04 -1.30 2.62
CA GLY A 383 15.10 -2.02 1.90
C GLY A 383 15.74 -1.33 0.68
N TYR A 384 15.38 -0.07 0.34
CA TYR A 384 15.99 0.70 -0.74
C TYR A 384 16.27 2.18 -0.37
N PRO A 385 17.42 2.75 -0.73
CA PRO A 385 17.74 4.13 -0.45
C PRO A 385 16.79 5.13 -1.12
N THR A 386 15.93 5.75 -0.33
CA THR A 386 15.16 6.94 -0.70
C THR A 386 15.79 8.16 -0.02
N ASN A 387 15.65 9.36 -0.61
CA ASN A 387 16.06 10.61 0.04
C ASN A 387 15.06 11.03 1.14
N ARG A 388 14.23 10.11 1.66
CA ARG A 388 13.33 10.42 2.76
C ARG A 388 14.16 10.66 4.00
N LYS A 389 14.04 11.88 4.52
CA LYS A 389 14.60 12.28 5.80
C LYS A 389 13.43 12.49 6.74
N VAL A 390 13.63 12.19 8.02
CA VAL A 390 12.71 12.64 9.06
C VAL A 390 12.68 14.17 9.00
N TYR A 391 11.50 14.75 8.87
CA TYR A 391 11.36 16.20 8.81
C TYR A 391 11.71 16.80 10.18
N PRO A 392 12.39 17.95 10.22
CA PRO A 392 12.64 18.63 11.49
C PRO A 392 11.31 18.97 12.16
N VAL A 393 11.21 18.68 13.45
CA VAL A 393 10.01 18.98 14.24
C VAL A 393 9.82 20.50 14.27
N PRO A 394 8.70 21.04 13.71
CA PRO A 394 8.46 22.48 13.71
C PRO A 394 8.43 23.04 15.13
N ASP A 395 8.99 24.24 15.33
CA ASP A 395 9.10 24.84 16.68
C ASP A 395 7.73 25.00 17.35
N TRP A 396 6.68 25.32 16.60
CA TRP A 396 5.30 25.41 17.10
C TRP A 396 4.72 24.08 17.57
N SER A 397 5.23 22.95 17.06
CA SER A 397 4.80 21.60 17.44
C SER A 397 5.54 21.05 18.67
N ARG A 398 6.67 21.67 19.04
CA ARG A 398 7.45 21.33 20.23
C ARG A 398 6.76 21.88 21.47
N ILE A 399 5.74 21.18 21.96
CA ILE A 399 5.24 21.47 23.30
C ILE A 399 6.26 20.93 24.30
N SER A 400 6.94 21.84 24.99
CA SER A 400 7.64 21.52 26.23
C SER A 400 6.61 20.97 27.21
N PHE A 401 6.64 19.66 27.45
CA PHE A 401 5.81 19.00 28.46
C PHE A 401 6.01 19.59 29.88
N ASP A 402 7.06 20.39 30.10
CA ASP A 402 7.42 20.96 31.39
C ASP A 402 6.92 22.39 31.69
N THR A 403 6.38 23.16 30.72
CA THR A 403 6.24 24.62 30.92
C THR A 403 4.82 25.18 30.89
N LYS A 404 3.77 24.35 30.90
CA LYS A 404 2.37 24.82 31.07
C LYS A 404 1.65 24.26 32.31
N ILE A 405 2.38 23.74 33.30
CA ILE A 405 1.81 23.35 34.60
C ILE A 405 1.95 24.44 35.66
N LYS A 406 2.74 25.50 35.42
CA LYS A 406 3.02 26.52 36.45
C LYS A 406 2.33 27.86 36.34
N GLU A 407 1.63 28.18 35.26
CA GLU A 407 0.89 29.44 35.19
C GLU A 407 -0.55 29.21 34.69
N GLN A 408 -1.48 29.51 35.60
CA GLN A 408 -2.93 29.51 35.46
C GLN A 408 -3.61 28.14 35.61
N GLY A 409 -4.12 27.90 36.83
CA GLY A 409 -5.11 26.86 37.09
C GLY A 409 -6.33 27.05 36.19
N ASN A 410 -6.81 25.94 35.64
CA ASN A 410 -7.95 25.79 34.71
C ASN A 410 -7.68 26.05 33.22
N ALA A 411 -6.78 25.27 32.60
CA ALA A 411 -7.03 24.66 31.30
C ALA A 411 -5.97 23.59 31.04
N VAL A 412 -6.33 22.31 31.19
CA VAL A 412 -5.53 21.23 30.60
C VAL A 412 -5.71 21.38 29.09
N SER A 413 -4.72 21.93 28.39
CA SER A 413 -4.67 21.90 26.93
C SER A 413 -4.50 20.43 26.49
N SER A 414 -5.62 19.71 26.42
CA SER A 414 -5.64 18.35 25.92
C SER A 414 -5.38 18.39 24.42
N PHE A 415 -4.28 17.79 23.96
CA PHE A 415 -4.09 17.52 22.54
C PHE A 415 -5.23 16.58 22.10
N ARG A 416 -6.08 17.05 21.19
CA ARG A 416 -7.20 16.27 20.64
C ARG A 416 -6.92 15.96 19.19
N ILE A 417 -6.52 14.73 18.91
CA ILE A 417 -6.41 14.25 17.54
C ILE A 417 -7.83 13.90 17.08
N ASN A 418 -8.27 14.53 15.99
CA ASN A 418 -9.52 14.21 15.34
C ASN A 418 -9.21 13.50 14.02
N ILE A 419 -9.71 12.27 13.88
CA ILE A 419 -9.52 11.48 12.67
C ILE A 419 -10.87 11.37 11.96
N HIS A 420 -10.93 11.91 10.75
CA HIS A 420 -12.13 11.90 9.92
C HIS A 420 -11.98 10.82 8.85
N PHE A 421 -12.83 9.81 8.89
CA PHE A 421 -12.88 8.77 7.86
C PHE A 421 -14.08 8.99 6.95
N ASN A 422 -13.81 8.97 5.66
CA ASN A 422 -14.86 8.86 4.65
C ASN A 422 -14.97 7.41 4.19
N PHE A 423 -15.65 6.58 4.98
CA PHE A 423 -16.18 5.34 4.43
C PHE A 423 -17.39 5.72 3.58
N LYS A 424 -17.23 5.76 2.25
CA LYS A 424 -18.39 5.50 1.41
C LYS A 424 -18.79 4.06 1.73
N SER A 425 -19.85 3.89 2.52
CA SER A 425 -20.63 2.66 2.48
C SER A 425 -21.17 2.54 1.06
N TYR A 426 -20.40 1.92 0.18
CA TYR A 426 -20.94 1.48 -1.10
C TYR A 426 -22.00 0.44 -0.74
N HIS A 427 -23.27 0.85 -0.79
CA HIS A 427 -24.38 -0.07 -0.78
C HIS A 427 -24.28 -0.89 -2.06
N GLY A 428 -23.52 -1.99 -2.00
CA GLY A 428 -23.70 -3.08 -2.93
C GLY A 428 -25.13 -3.58 -2.76
N SER A 429 -25.86 -3.76 -3.85
CA SER A 429 -27.22 -4.29 -3.82
C SER A 429 -27.20 -5.73 -3.31
N THR A 430 -27.29 -5.92 -2.00
CA THR A 430 -27.59 -7.22 -1.40
C THR A 430 -29.08 -7.49 -1.56
N LYS A 431 -29.52 -7.81 -2.79
CA LYS A 431 -30.82 -8.45 -2.99
C LYS A 431 -30.68 -9.90 -2.51
N ASN A 432 -31.43 -10.23 -1.46
CA ASN A 432 -31.70 -11.58 -0.94
C ASN A 432 -30.54 -12.34 -0.29
N ILE A 433 -30.15 -11.93 0.91
CA ILE A 433 -29.83 -12.88 1.98
C ILE A 433 -30.57 -12.40 3.24
N GLN A 434 -31.47 -13.24 3.74
CA GLN A 434 -32.38 -12.97 4.85
C GLN A 434 -31.64 -12.49 6.11
N ASN A 435 -32.26 -11.49 6.75
CA ASN A 435 -32.01 -10.99 8.10
C ASN A 435 -31.36 -11.99 9.06
N ARG A 436 -30.08 -11.77 9.39
CA ARG A 436 -29.56 -12.01 10.73
C ARG A 436 -28.92 -10.73 11.21
N GLU A 437 -29.70 -9.95 11.95
CA GLU A 437 -29.24 -8.80 12.72
C GLU A 437 -28.14 -9.26 13.70
N PHE A 438 -26.91 -8.80 13.50
CA PHE A 438 -25.91 -8.84 14.58
C PHE A 438 -26.12 -7.58 15.42
N HIS A 439 -26.83 -7.75 16.53
CA HIS A 439 -26.96 -6.74 17.58
C HIS A 439 -25.58 -6.37 18.13
N LEU A 440 -25.10 -5.17 17.81
CA LEU A 440 -24.13 -4.44 18.61
C LEU A 440 -24.85 -3.97 19.89
N GLN A 441 -24.87 -4.83 20.92
CA GLN A 441 -25.29 -4.41 22.25
C GLN A 441 -24.31 -3.37 22.78
N LYS A 442 -24.84 -2.16 23.02
CA LYS A 442 -24.26 -1.15 23.91
C LYS A 442 -24.11 -1.78 25.30
N SER A 443 -22.90 -2.10 25.72
CA SER A 443 -22.57 -2.28 27.14
C SER A 443 -21.87 -1.01 27.62
N ILE A 444 -22.67 -0.11 28.17
CA ILE A 444 -22.22 0.93 29.10
C ILE A 444 -21.82 0.18 30.37
N VAL A 445 -20.52 0.12 30.67
CA VAL A 445 -20.03 -0.27 31.99
C VAL A 445 -19.68 1.03 32.70
N GLU A 446 -20.53 1.42 33.64
CA GLU A 446 -20.17 2.35 34.71
C GLU A 446 -19.01 1.72 35.49
N LEU A 447 -17.81 2.29 35.35
CA LEU A 447 -16.70 1.98 36.25
C LEU A 447 -16.78 2.92 37.45
N GLU A 448 -17.14 2.32 38.58
CA GLU A 448 -17.02 2.90 39.91
C GLU A 448 -15.60 3.42 40.19
N LYS A 449 -15.55 4.50 40.99
CA LYS A 449 -14.33 5.21 41.40
C LYS A 449 -13.32 4.28 42.09
N PRO A 450 -12.00 4.53 41.92
CA PRO A 450 -10.96 3.70 42.52
C PRO A 450 -10.85 3.92 44.03
N LYS A 451 -10.87 2.83 44.81
CA LYS A 451 -10.38 2.82 46.20
C LYS A 451 -8.85 2.78 46.18
N ALA A 452 -8.25 3.73 46.87
CA ALA A 452 -6.82 3.83 47.11
C ALA A 452 -6.31 2.65 47.96
N HIS A 453 -5.17 2.08 47.58
CA HIS A 453 -4.28 1.41 48.52
C HIS A 453 -2.85 1.87 48.28
N LEU A 454 -2.34 2.64 49.26
CA LEU A 454 -0.93 2.89 49.47
C LEU A 454 -0.21 1.55 49.74
N ILE A 455 0.88 1.28 49.02
CA ILE A 455 2.01 0.52 49.58
C ILE A 455 3.30 1.24 49.18
N SER A 456 3.89 1.88 50.17
CA SER A 456 5.28 2.33 50.25
C SER A 456 6.20 1.11 50.40
N MET A 457 7.38 1.11 49.77
CA MET A 457 8.61 0.70 50.47
C MET A 457 9.90 1.14 49.76
N LYS A 458 10.93 1.33 50.60
CA LYS A 458 12.14 2.14 50.42
C LYS A 458 13.26 1.46 49.61
N LYS A 459 14.13 2.30 49.04
CA LYS A 459 15.52 1.97 48.68
C LYS A 459 16.32 1.53 49.91
N SER A 460 17.17 0.49 49.77
CA SER A 460 18.42 0.39 50.54
C SER A 460 19.54 -0.24 49.72
N ARG A 461 20.76 0.24 49.99
CA ARG A 461 22.03 -0.04 49.33
C ARG A 461 22.64 -1.41 49.73
N LYS A 462 23.60 -1.88 48.90
CA LYS A 462 24.53 -3.03 49.11
C LYS A 462 25.26 -2.99 50.47
N PRO A 463 25.89 -4.11 50.89
CA PRO A 463 27.33 -4.32 50.58
C PRO A 463 27.73 -5.76 50.19
N LEU A 464 28.99 -5.89 49.73
CA LEU A 464 29.74 -7.11 49.37
C LEU A 464 30.15 -7.97 50.58
N GLN A 465 30.27 -9.30 50.37
CA GLN A 465 31.32 -10.23 50.88
C GLN A 465 31.05 -11.62 50.27
N ARG A 466 31.90 -12.20 49.40
CA ARG A 466 33.14 -12.99 49.59
C ARG A 466 32.99 -14.33 50.34
N ASP A 467 33.51 -15.36 49.66
CA ASP A 467 34.06 -16.68 50.07
C ASP A 467 33.09 -17.83 50.39
N LYS A 468 32.97 -18.80 49.48
CA LYS A 468 33.89 -19.96 49.36
C LYS A 468 33.82 -20.58 47.97
#